data_AF-A0A379DB33-F1
#
_entry.id   AF-A0A379DB33-F1
#
_cell.length_a   1.000
_cell.length_b   1.000
_cell.length_c   1.000
_cell.angle_alpha   90.00
_cell.angle_beta   90.00
_cell.angle_gamma   90.00
#
_symmetry.space_group_name_H-M   'P 1'
#
loop_
_entity.id
_entity.type
_entity.pdbx_description
1 polymer ?
#
loop_
_entity_poly.entity_id
_entity_poly.type
_entity_poly.pdbx_seq_one_letter_code
_entity_poly.pdbx_strand_id
1 'polypeptide(L)'
;MEKRIELKTGDWLYNTGLLGLYNILKYKDEYVEVSKEGISFELEALEKFEEYYFKYLIDTYYLTLSINRIVSFENSILNWESEDFKNFNDKSLENLNIQIDNVKKYMISNSYKKAYSLIDSEFNPLVKEKELKKIKLSKKDTVESKMSEIKYQISLLKETIDYFKFKDTKKYIGAQNIIYNIIRNAWDNVSILNRQNKNPDMYDEIANYFVKPAIEYLDEYEEKKNKSRYLCMSCGSRISSLNNDICFIRELGFDTKKKNSHVYDFNNYVGICPMCKLVYTCIPAGFTYAYNRGLFVNYSSNFKNLIEINNNIKEDVFKEINKNTSIYYAIQKNMDEKSNEDMKYELSDVQIVRFFRNIDSDQVKYSFNILNRPIQRVINECSGSLKFIRGAYFEEGKKNVYVYNEVMNNLFNNQNDFLIIHKMLHYKISNTDKTRYSSEHIQNVIRINNSYLREVGYMNDKSNGKYLYFSRLSGEKLRDSYKKMNAVEKLNGIAYRMLNALKTSNKHAFMDTLIKASMYANEEIDDVFSNTMEDDLKFKNAGYSFIAGMLGKQNNSKNDSEDNGGEI
;
A
#
# COMPACT_ATOMS: atom_id res chain seq x y z
N MET A 1 -31.17 33.17 3.29
CA MET A 1 -30.59 32.79 1.98
C MET A 1 -29.45 31.86 2.36
N GLU A 2 -29.61 30.58 2.10
CA GLU A 2 -28.60 29.57 2.46
C GLU A 2 -27.29 29.88 1.72
N LYS A 3 -26.17 29.79 2.43
CA LYS A 3 -24.88 30.24 1.92
C LYS A 3 -24.16 29.07 1.27
N ARG A 4 -24.22 29.04 -0.05
CA ARG A 4 -23.58 28.01 -0.84
C ARG A 4 -22.07 28.24 -0.99
N ILE A 5 -21.30 27.18 -0.76
CA ILE A 5 -19.84 27.12 -0.87
C ILE A 5 -19.47 26.38 -2.17
N GLU A 6 -18.52 26.90 -2.93
CA GLU A 6 -17.96 26.26 -4.12
C GLU A 6 -16.45 26.06 -3.94
N LEU A 7 -15.98 24.81 -4.10
CA LEU A 7 -14.58 24.43 -4.00
C LEU A 7 -14.14 23.73 -5.28
N LYS A 8 -13.14 24.31 -5.95
CA LYS A 8 -12.61 23.78 -7.21
C LYS A 8 -11.36 22.94 -7.00
N THR A 9 -11.12 21.99 -7.88
CA THR A 9 -9.89 21.19 -7.94
C THR A 9 -8.67 22.09 -8.12
N GLY A 10 -7.57 21.73 -7.49
CA GLY A 10 -6.28 22.40 -7.60
C GLY A 10 -5.15 21.38 -7.78
N ASP A 11 -4.07 21.53 -7.01
CA ASP A 11 -2.99 20.56 -6.96
C ASP A 11 -3.42 19.23 -6.32
N TRP A 12 -2.55 18.22 -6.39
CA TRP A 12 -2.83 16.89 -5.85
C TRP A 12 -3.18 16.89 -4.37
N LEU A 13 -2.53 17.74 -3.57
CA LEU A 13 -2.68 17.79 -2.13
C LEU A 13 -4.05 18.37 -1.77
N TYR A 14 -4.42 19.46 -2.45
CA TYR A 14 -5.74 20.05 -2.31
C TYR A 14 -6.82 19.10 -2.80
N ASN A 15 -6.62 18.42 -3.94
CA ASN A 15 -7.56 17.43 -4.47
C ASN A 15 -7.75 16.24 -3.53
N THR A 16 -6.69 15.78 -2.87
CA THR A 16 -6.84 14.76 -1.82
C THR A 16 -7.69 15.27 -0.67
N GLY A 17 -7.42 16.48 -0.17
CA GLY A 17 -8.22 17.08 0.89
C GLY A 17 -9.69 17.28 0.48
N LEU A 18 -9.93 17.71 -0.76
CA LEU A 18 -11.26 17.94 -1.33
C LEU A 18 -12.06 16.64 -1.45
N LEU A 19 -11.42 15.56 -1.93
CA LEU A 19 -12.02 14.23 -1.92
C LEU A 19 -12.34 13.77 -0.49
N GLY A 20 -11.44 14.04 0.46
CA GLY A 20 -11.67 13.72 1.87
C GLY A 20 -12.87 14.46 2.46
N LEU A 21 -12.98 15.75 2.20
CA LEU A 21 -14.13 16.57 2.60
C LEU A 21 -15.43 16.02 1.98
N TYR A 22 -15.42 15.77 0.66
CA TYR A 22 -16.54 15.15 -0.04
C TYR A 22 -16.98 13.83 0.61
N ASN A 23 -16.03 12.94 0.92
CA ASN A 23 -16.33 11.64 1.53
C ASN A 23 -16.99 11.79 2.89
N ILE A 24 -16.52 12.74 3.72
CA ILE A 24 -17.09 12.99 5.05
C ILE A 24 -18.49 13.59 4.95
N LEU A 25 -18.69 14.58 4.07
CA LEU A 25 -20.00 15.20 3.85
C LEU A 25 -21.02 14.19 3.31
N LYS A 26 -20.62 13.35 2.34
CA LYS A 26 -21.48 12.25 1.87
C LYS A 26 -21.78 11.23 2.96
N TYR A 27 -20.82 10.91 3.81
CA TYR A 27 -21.04 10.00 4.95
C TYR A 27 -21.98 10.61 6.01
N LYS A 28 -22.03 11.95 6.12
CA LYS A 28 -23.00 12.70 6.93
C LYS A 28 -24.41 12.73 6.32
N ASP A 29 -24.59 12.23 5.11
CA ASP A 29 -25.82 12.31 4.31
C ASP A 29 -26.17 13.75 3.86
N GLU A 30 -25.13 14.57 3.68
CA GLU A 30 -25.29 15.94 3.16
C GLU A 30 -25.43 15.95 1.63
N TYR A 31 -26.27 16.85 1.14
CA TYR A 31 -26.34 17.12 -0.30
C TYR A 31 -25.07 17.86 -0.75
N VAL A 32 -24.32 17.23 -1.65
CA VAL A 32 -23.12 17.80 -2.26
C VAL A 32 -23.26 17.63 -3.76
N GLU A 33 -23.31 18.76 -4.47
CA GLU A 33 -23.30 18.79 -5.92
C GLU A 33 -21.88 18.60 -6.43
N VAL A 34 -21.71 17.66 -7.36
CA VAL A 34 -20.41 17.31 -7.95
C VAL A 34 -20.39 17.79 -9.39
N SER A 35 -19.45 18.68 -9.71
CA SER A 35 -19.20 19.13 -11.08
C SER A 35 -17.88 18.55 -11.60
N LYS A 36 -17.56 18.82 -12.87
CA LYS A 36 -16.24 18.47 -13.43
C LYS A 36 -15.10 19.17 -12.68
N GLU A 37 -15.34 20.40 -12.21
CA GLU A 37 -14.34 21.28 -11.62
C GLU A 37 -14.22 21.14 -10.10
N GLY A 38 -15.12 20.41 -9.42
CA GLY A 38 -15.07 20.26 -7.96
C GLY A 38 -16.42 19.97 -7.33
N ILE A 39 -16.68 20.57 -6.17
CA ILE A 39 -17.92 20.36 -5.40
C ILE A 39 -18.54 21.68 -4.93
N SER A 40 -19.84 21.63 -4.67
CA SER A 40 -20.54 22.68 -3.93
C SER A 40 -21.56 22.11 -2.94
N PHE A 41 -21.76 22.83 -1.83
CA PHE A 41 -22.62 22.42 -0.72
C PHE A 41 -23.01 23.64 0.13
N GLU A 42 -24.03 23.50 0.97
CA GLU A 42 -24.48 24.56 1.88
C GLU A 42 -23.60 24.66 3.14
N LEU A 43 -23.37 25.86 3.66
CA LEU A 43 -22.49 26.11 4.81
C LEU A 43 -22.86 25.28 6.05
N GLU A 44 -24.16 25.07 6.27
CA GLU A 44 -24.76 24.29 7.35
C GLU A 44 -24.25 22.83 7.36
N ALA A 45 -23.78 22.31 6.21
CA ALA A 45 -23.17 21.00 6.13
C ALA A 45 -21.91 20.88 7.02
N LEU A 46 -21.27 22.00 7.39
CA LEU A 46 -20.13 22.04 8.32
C LEU A 46 -20.53 21.98 9.81
N GLU A 47 -21.82 22.05 10.15
CA GLU A 47 -22.26 21.88 11.53
C GLU A 47 -21.98 20.47 12.04
N LYS A 48 -21.37 20.37 13.24
CA LYS A 48 -20.93 19.10 13.84
C LYS A 48 -20.01 18.27 12.95
N PHE A 49 -19.26 18.93 12.05
CA PHE A 49 -18.39 18.26 11.10
C PHE A 49 -17.35 17.36 11.78
N GLU A 50 -16.81 17.76 12.94
CA GLU A 50 -15.85 17.00 13.73
C GLU A 50 -16.35 15.60 14.11
N GLU A 51 -17.63 15.44 14.43
CA GLU A 51 -18.22 14.14 14.78
C GLU A 51 -18.16 13.17 13.58
N TYR A 52 -18.52 13.66 12.39
CA TYR A 52 -18.52 12.87 11.17
C TYR A 52 -17.11 12.68 10.60
N TYR A 53 -16.20 13.64 10.82
CA TYR A 53 -14.78 13.51 10.50
C TYR A 53 -14.18 12.28 11.19
N PHE A 54 -14.35 12.17 12.51
CA PHE A 54 -13.88 11.02 13.27
C PHE A 54 -14.65 9.74 12.92
N LYS A 55 -15.99 9.81 12.86
CA LYS A 55 -16.82 8.63 12.58
C LYS A 55 -16.49 8.00 11.22
N TYR A 56 -16.35 8.82 10.17
CA TYR A 56 -15.94 8.37 8.85
C TYR A 56 -14.60 7.64 8.88
N LEU A 57 -13.59 8.25 9.50
CA LEU A 57 -12.23 7.67 9.57
C LEU A 57 -12.20 6.39 10.42
N ILE A 58 -12.93 6.36 11.54
CA ILE A 58 -13.03 5.18 12.41
C ILE A 58 -13.66 4.02 11.64
N ASP A 59 -14.80 4.24 10.98
CA ASP A 59 -15.50 3.18 10.26
C ASP A 59 -14.72 2.72 9.01
N THR A 60 -14.14 3.67 8.26
CA THR A 60 -13.34 3.36 7.06
C THR A 60 -12.12 2.50 7.39
N TYR A 61 -11.41 2.84 8.47
CA TYR A 61 -10.15 2.19 8.82
C TYR A 61 -10.29 1.14 9.92
N TYR A 62 -11.52 0.85 10.39
CA TYR A 62 -11.79 0.04 11.60
C TYR A 62 -11.00 -1.26 11.62
N LEU A 63 -10.96 -1.99 10.50
CA LEU A 63 -10.27 -3.28 10.37
C LEU A 63 -8.77 -3.21 10.68
N THR A 64 -8.14 -2.05 10.50
CA THR A 64 -6.70 -1.82 10.74
C THR A 64 -6.37 -1.41 12.17
N LEU A 65 -7.38 -0.95 12.93
CA LEU A 65 -7.20 -0.33 14.25
C LEU A 65 -6.99 -1.39 15.34
N SER A 66 -6.27 -1.02 16.41
CA SER A 66 -6.04 -1.94 17.53
C SER A 66 -7.32 -2.28 18.29
N ILE A 67 -8.31 -1.38 18.33
CA ILE A 67 -9.63 -1.69 18.91
C ILE A 67 -10.31 -2.86 18.19
N ASN A 68 -10.29 -2.90 16.86
CA ASN A 68 -10.83 -4.04 16.11
C ASN A 68 -10.02 -5.32 16.35
N ARG A 69 -8.70 -5.23 16.49
CA ARG A 69 -7.87 -6.40 16.83
C ARG A 69 -8.28 -7.04 18.16
N ILE A 70 -8.67 -6.23 19.15
CA ILE A 70 -9.22 -6.71 20.42
C ILE A 70 -10.61 -7.35 20.19
N VAL A 71 -11.52 -6.60 19.58
CA VAL A 71 -12.93 -7.03 19.41
C VAL A 71 -13.05 -8.28 18.54
N SER A 72 -12.30 -8.36 17.44
CA SER A 72 -12.34 -9.48 16.49
C SER A 72 -11.93 -10.83 17.08
N PHE A 73 -11.23 -10.84 18.22
CA PHE A 73 -10.85 -12.08 18.90
C PHE A 73 -12.06 -12.82 19.50
N GLU A 74 -13.19 -12.15 19.68
CA GLU A 74 -14.45 -12.76 20.10
C GLU A 74 -14.84 -13.97 19.24
N ASN A 75 -14.61 -13.90 17.92
CA ASN A 75 -14.92 -15.01 17.02
C ASN A 75 -14.13 -16.29 17.39
N SER A 76 -12.88 -16.13 17.83
CA SER A 76 -12.07 -17.28 18.29
C SER A 76 -12.62 -17.85 19.60
N ILE A 77 -13.04 -16.96 20.52
CA ILE A 77 -13.65 -17.36 21.79
C ILE A 77 -14.97 -18.11 21.56
N LEU A 78 -15.87 -17.57 20.74
CA LEU A 78 -17.15 -18.19 20.41
C LEU A 78 -16.98 -19.56 19.76
N ASN A 79 -16.01 -19.70 18.85
CA ASN A 79 -15.70 -21.01 18.25
C ASN A 79 -15.28 -22.02 19.31
N TRP A 80 -14.38 -21.65 20.22
CA TRP A 80 -13.95 -22.54 21.30
C TRP A 80 -15.10 -22.90 22.25
N GLU A 81 -15.95 -21.94 22.61
CA GLU A 81 -17.11 -22.17 23.48
C GLU A 81 -18.15 -23.08 22.79
N SER A 82 -18.41 -22.89 21.49
CA SER A 82 -19.39 -23.69 20.73
C SER A 82 -19.01 -25.16 20.60
N GLU A 83 -17.72 -25.46 20.63
CA GLU A 83 -17.19 -26.82 20.56
C GLU A 83 -16.92 -27.40 21.96
N ASP A 84 -17.32 -26.69 23.03
CA ASP A 84 -16.98 -26.98 24.43
C ASP A 84 -15.49 -27.28 24.61
N PHE A 85 -14.65 -26.46 23.96
CA PHE A 85 -13.20 -26.52 24.01
C PHE A 85 -12.56 -27.84 23.53
N LYS A 86 -13.32 -28.73 22.86
CA LYS A 86 -12.82 -30.03 22.40
C LYS A 86 -11.58 -29.94 21.51
N ASN A 87 -11.49 -28.90 20.67
CA ASN A 87 -10.36 -28.68 19.77
C ASN A 87 -9.35 -27.64 20.31
N PHE A 88 -9.46 -27.26 21.59
CA PHE A 88 -8.52 -26.33 22.20
C PHE A 88 -7.21 -27.05 22.54
N ASN A 89 -6.15 -26.78 21.78
CA ASN A 89 -4.84 -27.43 21.88
C ASN A 89 -3.72 -26.42 22.19
N ASP A 90 -2.46 -26.87 22.20
CA ASP A 90 -1.29 -26.02 22.45
C ASP A 90 -1.21 -24.78 21.54
N LYS A 91 -1.61 -24.93 20.27
CA LYS A 91 -1.64 -23.81 19.31
C LYS A 91 -2.75 -22.81 19.65
N SER A 92 -3.91 -23.28 20.09
CA SER A 92 -4.99 -22.41 20.59
C SER A 92 -4.56 -21.67 21.85
N LEU A 93 -3.84 -22.33 22.76
CA LEU A 93 -3.26 -21.72 23.96
C LEU A 93 -2.21 -20.66 23.62
N GLU A 94 -1.31 -20.95 22.67
CA GLU A 94 -0.33 -19.99 22.18
C GLU A 94 -1.02 -18.75 21.60
N ASN A 95 -2.05 -18.94 20.77
CA ASN A 95 -2.84 -17.85 20.21
C ASN A 95 -3.53 -17.02 21.30
N LEU A 96 -4.17 -17.66 22.29
CA LEU A 96 -4.76 -16.99 23.45
C LEU A 96 -3.73 -16.14 24.20
N ASN A 97 -2.55 -16.70 24.49
CA ASN A 97 -1.48 -15.99 25.19
C ASN A 97 -0.95 -14.79 24.40
N ILE A 98 -0.80 -14.91 23.08
CA ILE A 98 -0.43 -13.80 22.19
C ILE A 98 -1.48 -12.69 22.28
N GLN A 99 -2.76 -13.05 22.31
CA GLN A 99 -3.85 -12.07 22.38
C GLN A 99 -3.93 -11.39 23.74
N ILE A 100 -3.71 -12.12 24.84
CA ILE A 100 -3.58 -11.53 26.17
C ILE A 100 -2.46 -10.48 26.16
N ASP A 101 -1.26 -10.81 25.69
CA ASP A 101 -0.15 -9.85 25.63
C ASP A 101 -0.49 -8.60 24.78
N ASN A 102 -1.15 -8.80 23.64
CA ASN A 102 -1.57 -7.70 22.76
C ASN A 102 -2.60 -6.78 23.44
N VAL A 103 -3.67 -7.36 24.01
CA VAL A 103 -4.73 -6.62 24.69
C VAL A 103 -4.16 -5.81 25.85
N LYS A 104 -3.32 -6.43 26.69
CA LYS A 104 -2.65 -5.75 27.80
C LYS A 104 -1.82 -4.57 27.30
N LYS A 105 -1.00 -4.76 26.27
CA LYS A 105 -0.18 -3.71 25.65
C LYS A 105 -1.03 -2.53 25.18
N TYR A 106 -2.19 -2.78 24.55
CA TYR A 106 -3.08 -1.72 24.10
C TYR A 106 -3.73 -0.98 25.27
N MET A 107 -4.24 -1.71 26.27
CA MET A 107 -4.93 -1.14 27.43
C MET A 107 -4.05 -0.17 28.23
N ILE A 108 -2.74 -0.42 28.31
CA ILE A 108 -1.80 0.46 29.02
C ILE A 108 -1.16 1.54 28.15
N SER A 109 -1.49 1.60 26.86
CA SER A 109 -0.90 2.57 25.96
C SER A 109 -1.28 4.00 26.38
N ASN A 110 -0.36 4.95 26.21
CA ASN A 110 -0.61 6.36 26.56
C ASN A 110 -1.78 6.94 25.77
N SER A 111 -1.99 6.47 24.55
CA SER A 111 -3.10 6.83 23.68
C SER A 111 -4.45 6.43 24.31
N TYR A 112 -4.59 5.19 24.79
CA TYR A 112 -5.83 4.71 25.40
C TYR A 112 -6.07 5.34 26.78
N LYS A 113 -5.02 5.46 27.60
CA LYS A 113 -5.09 6.08 28.93
C LYS A 113 -5.68 7.49 28.89
N LYS A 114 -5.36 8.28 27.86
CA LYS A 114 -5.91 9.62 27.67
C LYS A 114 -7.40 9.64 27.37
N ALA A 115 -7.94 8.60 26.75
CA ALA A 115 -9.35 8.52 26.40
C ALA A 115 -10.25 7.97 27.53
N TYR A 116 -9.70 7.21 28.48
CA TYR A 116 -10.51 6.60 29.55
C TYR A 116 -11.27 7.63 30.40
N SER A 117 -10.72 8.82 30.62
CA SER A 117 -11.43 9.88 31.35
C SER A 117 -12.64 10.46 30.62
N LEU A 118 -12.80 10.17 29.33
CA LEU A 118 -13.93 10.62 28.50
C LEU A 118 -15.01 9.53 28.34
N ILE A 119 -14.75 8.32 28.83
CA ILE A 119 -15.64 7.17 28.67
C ILE A 119 -16.34 6.94 30.01
N ASP A 120 -17.66 7.13 30.04
CA ASP A 120 -18.46 6.82 31.22
C ASP A 120 -18.69 5.31 31.30
N SER A 121 -17.94 4.63 32.17
CA SER A 121 -18.02 3.19 32.37
C SER A 121 -17.48 2.77 33.73
N GLU A 122 -18.13 1.80 34.36
CA GLU A 122 -17.63 1.15 35.59
C GLU A 122 -16.44 0.22 35.32
N PHE A 123 -16.24 -0.21 34.06
CA PHE A 123 -15.12 -1.06 33.69
C PHE A 123 -13.81 -0.27 33.78
N ASN A 124 -12.84 -0.79 34.55
CA ASN A 124 -11.52 -0.17 34.69
C ASN A 124 -10.44 -0.95 33.93
N PRO A 125 -10.00 -0.47 32.75
CA PRO A 125 -9.02 -1.17 31.93
C PRO A 125 -7.69 -1.40 32.65
N LEU A 126 -7.24 -0.46 33.48
CA LEU A 126 -5.94 -0.56 34.15
C LEU A 126 -5.92 -1.60 35.29
N VAL A 127 -7.10 -1.90 35.86
CA VAL A 127 -7.25 -2.99 36.84
C VAL A 127 -7.35 -4.32 36.11
N LYS A 128 -8.23 -4.42 35.11
CA LYS A 128 -8.47 -5.63 34.33
C LYS A 128 -7.24 -6.14 33.58
N GLU A 129 -6.39 -5.22 33.12
CA GLU A 129 -5.10 -5.58 32.51
C GLU A 129 -4.18 -6.38 33.45
N LYS A 130 -4.20 -6.09 34.76
CA LYS A 130 -3.37 -6.81 35.76
C LYS A 130 -3.92 -8.20 36.07
N GLU A 131 -5.24 -8.38 35.93
CA GLU A 131 -5.94 -9.65 36.10
C GLU A 131 -5.68 -10.60 34.93
N LEU A 132 -5.55 -10.04 33.71
CA LEU A 132 -5.15 -10.79 32.52
C LEU A 132 -3.71 -11.32 32.66
N LYS A 133 -3.55 -12.64 32.56
CA LYS A 133 -2.27 -13.33 32.73
C LYS A 133 -2.13 -14.46 31.71
N LYS A 134 -0.95 -14.52 31.09
CA LYS A 134 -0.59 -15.66 30.26
C LYS A 134 -0.57 -16.95 31.06
N ILE A 135 -1.06 -18.01 30.45
CA ILE A 135 -1.10 -19.35 31.02
C ILE A 135 0.15 -20.07 30.53
N LYS A 136 0.96 -20.55 31.48
CA LYS A 136 2.17 -21.33 31.18
C LYS A 136 1.93 -22.79 31.55
N LEU A 137 2.28 -23.70 30.65
CA LEU A 137 2.33 -25.12 30.91
C LEU A 137 3.73 -25.48 31.44
N SER A 138 3.81 -26.14 32.60
CA SER A 138 5.03 -26.80 33.04
C SER A 138 5.23 -28.11 32.28
N LYS A 139 6.40 -28.77 32.43
CA LYS A 139 6.69 -30.08 31.79
C LYS A 139 5.69 -31.19 32.14
N LYS A 140 4.86 -31.01 33.17
CA LYS A 140 3.86 -31.98 33.64
C LYS A 140 2.42 -31.54 33.35
N ASP A 141 2.21 -30.30 32.92
CA ASP A 141 0.87 -29.79 32.66
C ASP A 141 0.42 -30.16 31.25
N THR A 142 -0.89 -30.37 31.10
CA THR A 142 -1.55 -30.43 29.79
C THR A 142 -2.52 -29.26 29.66
N VAL A 143 -3.00 -29.01 28.45
CA VAL A 143 -4.03 -28.00 28.22
C VAL A 143 -5.29 -28.30 29.03
N GLU A 144 -5.70 -29.57 29.12
CA GLU A 144 -6.86 -29.99 29.91
C GLU A 144 -6.66 -29.72 31.40
N SER A 145 -5.45 -29.93 31.94
CA SER A 145 -5.19 -29.69 33.37
C SER A 145 -5.30 -28.21 33.76
N LYS A 146 -5.18 -27.29 32.79
CA LYS A 146 -5.32 -25.84 32.97
C LYS A 146 -6.66 -25.27 32.50
N MET A 147 -7.64 -26.11 32.13
CA MET A 147 -8.88 -25.65 31.50
C MET A 147 -9.66 -24.62 32.33
N SER A 148 -9.71 -24.75 33.66
CA SER A 148 -10.37 -23.76 34.52
C SER A 148 -9.69 -22.39 34.48
N GLU A 149 -8.36 -22.36 34.43
CA GLU A 149 -7.57 -21.13 34.28
C GLU A 149 -7.79 -20.51 32.90
N ILE A 150 -7.84 -21.35 31.85
CA ILE A 150 -8.15 -20.94 30.46
C ILE A 150 -9.53 -20.29 30.38
N LYS A 151 -10.57 -20.96 30.89
CA LYS A 151 -11.94 -20.45 30.89
C LYS A 151 -12.06 -19.13 31.66
N TYR A 152 -11.34 -18.98 32.77
CA TYR A 152 -11.30 -17.72 33.52
C TYR A 152 -10.62 -16.57 32.75
N GLN A 153 -9.48 -16.82 32.10
CA GLN A 153 -8.82 -15.80 31.28
C GLN A 153 -9.70 -15.41 30.07
N ILE A 154 -10.42 -16.37 29.49
CA ILE A 154 -11.40 -16.10 28.43
C ILE A 154 -12.57 -15.25 28.93
N SER A 155 -13.11 -15.51 30.13
CA SER A 155 -14.19 -14.66 30.67
C SER A 155 -13.74 -13.22 30.90
N LEU A 156 -12.52 -13.00 31.39
CA LEU A 156 -11.95 -11.66 31.52
C LEU A 156 -11.75 -10.97 30.16
N LEU A 157 -11.33 -11.73 29.14
CA LEU A 157 -11.22 -11.20 27.78
C LEU A 157 -12.58 -10.84 27.17
N LYS A 158 -13.64 -11.63 27.43
CA LYS A 158 -15.01 -11.31 26.99
C LYS A 158 -15.49 -9.99 27.59
N GLU A 159 -15.36 -9.83 28.90
CA GLU A 159 -15.69 -8.58 29.59
C GLU A 159 -14.91 -7.38 29.00
N THR A 160 -13.62 -7.59 28.71
CA THR A 160 -12.78 -6.59 28.05
C THR A 160 -13.27 -6.26 26.63
N ILE A 161 -13.64 -7.28 25.84
CA ILE A 161 -14.17 -7.11 24.48
C ILE A 161 -15.49 -6.32 24.52
N ASP A 162 -16.38 -6.63 25.44
CA ASP A 162 -17.67 -5.93 25.60
C ASP A 162 -17.47 -4.44 25.90
N TYR A 163 -16.51 -4.12 26.77
CA TYR A 163 -16.09 -2.74 27.00
C TYR A 163 -15.61 -2.04 25.71
N PHE A 164 -14.79 -2.71 24.88
CA PHE A 164 -14.30 -2.14 23.62
C PHE A 164 -15.36 -2.07 22.50
N LYS A 165 -16.47 -2.81 22.63
CA LYS A 165 -17.64 -2.68 21.75
C LYS A 165 -18.57 -1.54 22.13
N PHE A 166 -18.54 -1.12 23.40
CA PHE A 166 -19.38 -0.04 23.89
C PHE A 166 -19.21 1.24 23.05
N LYS A 167 -20.33 1.93 22.78
CA LYS A 167 -20.40 3.04 21.82
C LYS A 167 -19.38 4.14 22.13
N ASP A 168 -19.28 4.56 23.38
CA ASP A 168 -18.38 5.65 23.77
C ASP A 168 -16.92 5.20 23.77
N THR A 169 -16.65 3.94 24.15
CA THR A 169 -15.31 3.36 24.00
C THR A 169 -14.90 3.35 22.53
N LYS A 170 -15.77 2.88 21.62
CA LYS A 170 -15.50 2.93 20.17
C LYS A 170 -15.27 4.37 19.70
N LYS A 171 -16.04 5.35 20.20
CA LYS A 171 -15.88 6.78 19.87
C LYS A 171 -14.50 7.30 20.26
N TYR A 172 -14.11 7.22 21.53
CA TYR A 172 -12.89 7.87 22.03
C TYR A 172 -11.62 7.05 21.79
N ILE A 173 -11.65 5.73 21.97
CA ILE A 173 -10.51 4.86 21.67
C ILE A 173 -10.30 4.76 20.16
N GLY A 174 -11.38 4.66 19.38
CA GLY A 174 -11.31 4.71 17.92
C GLY A 174 -10.70 6.03 17.43
N ALA A 175 -11.11 7.15 18.00
CA ALA A 175 -10.52 8.47 17.69
C ALA A 175 -9.01 8.50 18.00
N GLN A 176 -8.60 8.07 19.20
CA GLN A 176 -7.19 7.94 19.55
C GLN A 176 -6.41 7.03 18.58
N ASN A 177 -7.00 5.92 18.13
CA ASN A 177 -6.42 5.05 17.13
C ASN A 177 -6.20 5.73 15.78
N ILE A 178 -7.21 6.43 15.25
CA ILE A 178 -7.07 7.09 13.95
C ILE A 178 -6.09 8.27 14.02
N ILE A 179 -5.98 8.97 15.15
CA ILE A 179 -5.08 10.12 15.31
C ILE A 179 -3.64 9.70 14.99
N TYR A 180 -3.16 8.64 15.63
CA TYR A 180 -1.76 8.23 15.49
C TYR A 180 -1.50 7.33 14.27
N ASN A 181 -2.50 6.59 13.79
CA ASN A 181 -2.31 5.62 12.71
C ASN A 181 -2.68 6.16 11.32
N ILE A 182 -3.60 7.13 11.24
CA ILE A 182 -4.18 7.62 9.99
C ILE A 182 -3.96 9.12 9.83
N ILE A 183 -4.45 9.96 10.76
CA ILE A 183 -4.37 11.42 10.67
C ILE A 183 -2.91 11.89 10.64
N ARG A 184 -2.10 11.36 11.56
CA ARG A 184 -0.67 11.67 11.67
C ARG A 184 0.15 11.24 10.45
N ASN A 185 -0.42 10.50 9.50
CA ASN A 185 0.25 10.24 8.22
C ASN A 185 0.23 11.49 7.33
N ALA A 186 -0.81 12.32 7.41
CA ALA A 186 -0.97 13.50 6.56
C ALA A 186 -0.41 14.78 7.19
N TRP A 187 -0.69 15.01 8.47
CA TRP A 187 -0.33 16.26 9.15
C TRP A 187 0.07 16.05 10.61
N ASP A 188 0.84 16.96 11.18
CA ASP A 188 1.37 16.89 12.56
C ASP A 188 1.59 18.31 13.14
N ASN A 189 1.93 18.39 14.43
CA ASN A 189 2.31 19.61 15.18
C ASN A 189 1.23 20.69 15.38
N VAL A 190 -0.03 20.44 15.00
CA VAL A 190 -1.17 21.36 15.21
C VAL A 190 -2.34 20.65 15.85
N SER A 191 -3.25 21.41 16.47
CA SER A 191 -4.52 20.89 17.03
C SER A 191 -4.29 19.68 17.95
N ILE A 192 -5.01 18.57 17.72
CA ILE A 192 -4.91 17.29 18.45
C ILE A 192 -3.51 16.63 18.40
N LEU A 193 -2.64 17.04 17.47
CA LEU A 193 -1.26 16.58 17.35
C LEU A 193 -0.23 17.62 17.85
N ASN A 194 -0.68 18.77 18.35
CA ASN A 194 0.19 19.69 19.04
C ASN A 194 0.54 19.15 20.44
N ARG A 195 1.84 19.00 20.73
CA ARG A 195 2.33 18.52 22.04
C ARG A 195 1.93 19.43 23.21
N GLN A 196 1.63 20.69 22.95
CA GLN A 196 1.21 21.67 23.95
C GLN A 196 -0.32 21.70 24.15
N ASN A 197 -1.07 20.94 23.35
CA ASN A 197 -2.52 20.88 23.51
C ASN A 197 -2.89 20.26 24.86
N LYS A 198 -3.78 20.94 25.59
CA LYS A 198 -4.29 20.54 26.90
C LYS A 198 -5.75 20.11 26.85
N ASN A 199 -6.45 20.30 25.73
CA ASN A 199 -7.83 19.87 25.58
C ASN A 199 -7.88 18.33 25.54
N PRO A 200 -8.52 17.67 26.51
CA PRO A 200 -8.65 16.22 26.50
C PRO A 200 -9.61 15.73 25.40
N ASP A 201 -10.60 16.54 25.02
CA ASP A 201 -11.57 16.18 23.99
C ASP A 201 -11.07 16.55 22.59
N MET A 202 -10.75 15.52 21.81
CA MET A 202 -10.24 15.65 20.45
C MET A 202 -11.29 16.11 19.44
N TYR A 203 -12.58 15.91 19.72
CA TYR A 203 -13.68 16.37 18.86
C TYR A 203 -13.81 17.89 19.00
N ASP A 204 -13.90 18.38 20.23
CA ASP A 204 -13.92 19.81 20.53
C ASP A 204 -12.69 20.54 19.98
N GLU A 205 -11.51 19.92 20.09
CA GLU A 205 -10.28 20.49 19.56
C GLU A 205 -10.31 20.64 18.02
N ILE A 206 -10.82 19.64 17.29
CA ILE A 206 -10.98 19.74 15.83
C ILE A 206 -12.01 20.81 15.47
N ALA A 207 -13.15 20.85 16.18
CA ALA A 207 -14.19 21.84 15.96
C ALA A 207 -13.64 23.27 16.12
N ASN A 208 -12.96 23.53 17.24
CA ASN A 208 -12.44 24.86 17.57
C ASN A 208 -11.25 25.27 16.68
N TYR A 209 -10.37 24.34 16.32
CA TYR A 209 -9.14 24.68 15.59
C TYR A 209 -9.34 24.77 14.08
N PHE A 210 -10.25 23.98 13.49
CA PHE A 210 -10.44 23.89 12.04
C PHE A 210 -11.83 24.32 11.57
N VAL A 211 -12.89 23.84 12.21
CA VAL A 211 -14.27 23.98 11.71
C VAL A 211 -14.81 25.39 11.95
N LYS A 212 -14.83 25.86 13.22
CA LYS A 212 -15.33 27.20 13.57
C LYS A 212 -14.61 28.32 12.81
N PRO A 213 -13.27 28.32 12.71
CA PRO A 213 -12.57 29.35 11.93
C PRO A 213 -12.93 29.34 10.44
N ALA A 214 -13.29 28.18 9.87
CA ALA A 214 -13.73 28.08 8.48
C ALA A 214 -15.13 28.68 8.29
N ILE A 215 -16.07 28.37 9.20
CA ILE A 215 -17.42 28.93 9.20
C ILE A 215 -17.36 30.45 9.36
N GLU A 216 -16.67 30.95 10.39
CA GLU A 216 -16.50 32.39 10.65
C GLU A 216 -15.90 33.12 9.45
N TYR A 217 -14.85 32.55 8.85
CA TYR A 217 -14.22 33.13 7.66
C TYR A 217 -15.18 33.22 6.48
N LEU A 218 -15.99 32.18 6.26
CA LEU A 218 -16.96 32.18 5.18
C LEU A 218 -18.02 33.23 5.45
N ASP A 219 -18.64 33.24 6.63
CA ASP A 219 -19.67 34.21 7.06
C ASP A 219 -19.27 35.66 6.83
N GLU A 220 -18.08 36.04 7.30
CA GLU A 220 -17.59 37.41 7.23
C GLU A 220 -16.92 37.77 5.88
N TYR A 221 -16.85 36.83 4.93
CA TYR A 221 -16.03 36.96 3.73
C TYR A 221 -16.37 38.19 2.90
N GLU A 222 -17.66 38.44 2.62
CA GLU A 222 -18.12 39.55 1.78
C GLU A 222 -17.76 40.92 2.36
N GLU A 223 -17.79 41.05 3.69
CA GLU A 223 -17.46 42.29 4.41
C GLU A 223 -15.95 42.51 4.48
N LYS A 224 -15.17 41.44 4.66
CA LYS A 224 -13.73 41.51 4.91
C LYS A 224 -12.87 41.42 3.66
N LYS A 225 -13.39 40.89 2.53
CA LYS A 225 -12.61 40.70 1.31
C LYS A 225 -11.98 41.99 0.81
N ASN A 226 -12.71 43.11 0.81
CA ASN A 226 -12.20 44.38 0.30
C ASN A 226 -11.09 45.00 1.19
N LYS A 227 -11.04 44.63 2.47
CA LYS A 227 -10.03 45.10 3.44
C LYS A 227 -8.79 44.20 3.47
N SER A 228 -8.91 42.99 2.93
CA SER A 228 -7.87 41.96 2.96
C SER A 228 -6.84 42.19 1.85
N ARG A 229 -5.56 42.14 2.22
CA ARG A 229 -4.42 42.46 1.34
C ARG A 229 -3.77 41.25 0.70
N TYR A 230 -3.93 40.07 1.29
CA TYR A 230 -3.26 38.85 0.86
C TYR A 230 -4.22 37.92 0.13
N LEU A 231 -3.67 36.98 -0.63
CA LEU A 231 -4.39 35.92 -1.32
C LEU A 231 -4.02 34.57 -0.73
N CYS A 232 -5.02 33.68 -0.61
CA CYS A 232 -4.81 32.28 -0.29
C CYS A 232 -4.03 31.62 -1.43
N MET A 233 -2.92 30.96 -1.10
CA MET A 233 -2.08 30.24 -2.06
C MET A 233 -2.83 29.08 -2.75
N SER A 234 -3.80 28.46 -2.07
CA SER A 234 -4.51 27.29 -2.57
C SER A 234 -5.71 27.62 -3.46
N CYS A 235 -6.50 28.63 -3.10
CA CYS A 235 -7.76 28.95 -3.80
C CYS A 235 -7.83 30.38 -4.36
N GLY A 236 -6.84 31.23 -4.09
CA GLY A 236 -6.85 32.63 -4.53
C GLY A 236 -7.82 33.55 -3.77
N SER A 237 -8.62 33.05 -2.82
CA SER A 237 -9.52 33.88 -2.01
C SER A 237 -8.74 34.87 -1.13
N ARG A 238 -9.34 36.01 -0.82
CA ARG A 238 -8.67 37.04 -0.01
C ARG A 238 -8.58 36.66 1.47
N ILE A 239 -7.43 36.94 2.09
CA ILE A 239 -7.15 36.66 3.51
C ILE A 239 -6.53 37.88 4.21
N SER A 240 -6.82 38.02 5.50
CA SER A 240 -6.38 39.15 6.32
C SER A 240 -4.94 39.01 6.84
N SER A 241 -4.44 37.77 6.95
CA SER A 241 -3.10 37.49 7.46
C SER A 241 -2.51 36.23 6.82
N LEU A 242 -1.18 36.10 6.88
CA LEU A 242 -0.42 34.92 6.45
C LEU A 242 -0.11 33.95 7.62
N ASN A 243 -0.84 34.06 8.73
CA ASN A 243 -0.58 33.26 9.93
C ASN A 243 -0.98 31.80 9.78
N ASN A 244 -1.91 31.50 8.87
CA ASN A 244 -2.27 30.14 8.51
C ASN A 244 -1.45 29.72 7.29
N ASP A 245 -0.67 28.66 7.42
CA ASP A 245 0.13 28.08 6.35
C ASP A 245 -0.08 26.56 6.24
N ILE A 246 0.64 25.92 5.33
CA ILE A 246 0.63 24.46 5.12
C ILE A 246 1.78 23.74 5.86
N CYS A 247 2.51 24.42 6.76
CA CYS A 247 3.67 23.83 7.46
C CYS A 247 3.30 22.60 8.31
N PHE A 248 2.03 22.48 8.69
CA PHE A 248 1.52 21.33 9.44
C PHE A 248 1.40 20.06 8.60
N ILE A 249 1.42 20.15 7.26
CA ILE A 249 1.41 18.99 6.38
C ILE A 249 2.79 18.35 6.34
N ARG A 250 2.85 17.04 6.58
CA ARG A 250 4.12 16.32 6.73
C ARG A 250 4.88 16.29 5.41
N GLU A 251 6.19 16.58 5.47
CA GLU A 251 7.14 16.52 4.34
C GLU A 251 6.82 17.45 3.14
N LEU A 252 5.83 18.34 3.24
CA LEU A 252 5.42 19.22 2.14
C LEU A 252 5.54 20.71 2.48
N GLY A 253 5.38 21.08 3.75
CA GLY A 253 5.56 22.46 4.21
C GLY A 253 6.95 22.75 4.79
N PHE A 254 7.25 24.03 5.02
CA PHE A 254 8.43 24.50 5.73
C PHE A 254 8.05 25.58 6.75
N ASP A 255 8.92 25.83 7.73
CA ASP A 255 8.69 26.86 8.77
C ASP A 255 8.77 28.26 8.14
N THR A 256 7.61 28.84 7.84
CA THR A 256 7.45 30.15 7.20
C THR A 256 7.89 31.33 8.07
N LYS A 257 8.19 31.10 9.37
CA LYS A 257 8.68 32.15 10.29
C LYS A 257 10.19 32.16 10.38
N LYS A 258 10.85 31.01 10.20
CA LYS A 258 12.30 30.85 10.42
C LYS A 258 13.09 30.50 9.15
N LYS A 259 12.43 30.00 8.10
CA LYS A 259 13.09 29.45 6.90
C LYS A 259 12.61 30.12 5.60
N ASN A 260 12.64 31.45 5.57
CA ASN A 260 12.24 32.23 4.39
C ASN A 260 13.14 31.98 3.17
N SER A 261 14.31 31.35 3.32
CA SER A 261 15.18 30.95 2.22
C SER A 261 14.55 29.94 1.25
N HIS A 262 13.45 29.27 1.63
CA HIS A 262 12.69 28.42 0.73
C HIS A 262 11.71 29.19 -0.17
N VAL A 263 11.59 30.50 0.02
CA VAL A 263 10.60 31.35 -0.65
C VAL A 263 11.29 32.32 -1.58
N TYR A 264 10.70 32.56 -2.76
CA TYR A 264 11.25 33.51 -3.72
C TYR A 264 11.38 34.89 -3.08
N ASP A 265 12.54 35.52 -3.25
CA ASP A 265 12.89 36.84 -2.69
C ASP A 265 12.78 36.94 -1.15
N PHE A 266 12.83 35.80 -0.44
CA PHE A 266 12.78 35.72 1.02
C PHE A 266 11.53 36.36 1.67
N ASN A 267 10.51 36.63 0.87
CA ASN A 267 9.26 37.28 1.28
C ASN A 267 8.17 36.23 1.46
N ASN A 268 7.65 36.07 2.68
CA ASN A 268 6.61 35.07 2.93
C ASN A 268 5.30 35.45 2.20
N TYR A 269 4.87 34.59 1.27
CA TYR A 269 3.56 34.62 0.63
C TYR A 269 2.79 33.31 0.82
N VAL A 270 3.29 32.41 1.65
CA VAL A 270 2.70 31.09 1.91
C VAL A 270 1.64 31.25 2.99
N GLY A 271 0.43 31.62 2.56
CA GLY A 271 -0.74 31.74 3.42
C GLY A 271 -1.95 31.03 2.83
N ILE A 272 -2.78 30.42 3.67
CA ILE A 272 -4.02 29.75 3.28
C ILE A 272 -5.22 30.30 4.05
N CYS A 273 -6.39 30.32 3.42
CA CYS A 273 -7.62 30.68 4.11
C CYS A 273 -8.06 29.55 5.08
N PRO A 274 -8.84 29.87 6.13
CA PRO A 274 -9.37 28.87 7.05
C PRO A 274 -10.15 27.74 6.36
N MET A 275 -10.86 28.03 5.26
CA MET A 275 -11.56 26.99 4.52
C MET A 275 -10.60 26.00 3.84
N CYS A 276 -9.54 26.47 3.17
CA CYS A 276 -8.52 25.57 2.61
C CYS A 276 -7.79 24.80 3.72
N LYS A 277 -7.58 25.40 4.89
CA LYS A 277 -7.02 24.70 6.05
C LYS A 277 -7.92 23.56 6.52
N LEU A 278 -9.26 23.76 6.50
CA LEU A 278 -10.23 22.70 6.75
C LEU A 278 -10.17 21.60 5.67
N VAL A 279 -10.06 21.97 4.39
CA VAL A 279 -9.88 21.00 3.30
C VAL A 279 -8.62 20.15 3.51
N TYR A 280 -7.49 20.76 3.87
CA TYR A 280 -6.24 20.03 4.10
C TYR A 280 -6.29 19.11 5.33
N THR A 281 -7.05 19.42 6.38
CA THR A 281 -7.21 18.46 7.50
C THR A 281 -7.94 17.17 7.06
N CYS A 282 -8.68 17.22 5.95
CA CYS A 282 -9.41 16.09 5.37
C CYS A 282 -8.56 15.18 4.46
N ILE A 283 -7.28 15.48 4.23
CA ILE A 283 -6.36 14.61 3.48
C ILE A 283 -6.44 13.12 3.92
N PRO A 284 -6.51 12.79 5.23
CA PRO A 284 -6.59 11.39 5.66
C PRO A 284 -7.84 10.63 5.17
N ALA A 285 -8.93 11.36 4.86
CA ALA A 285 -10.17 10.79 4.31
C ALA A 285 -10.14 10.68 2.78
N GLY A 286 -9.22 11.39 2.12
CA GLY A 286 -9.01 11.32 0.67
C GLY A 286 -7.99 10.25 0.25
N PHE A 287 -6.94 10.03 1.04
CA PHE A 287 -6.03 8.91 0.84
C PHE A 287 -6.69 7.57 1.17
N THR A 288 -6.20 6.51 0.53
CA THR A 288 -6.44 5.12 0.96
C THR A 288 -5.18 4.61 1.65
N TYR A 289 -5.25 4.36 2.96
CA TYR A 289 -4.13 3.77 3.72
C TYR A 289 -4.31 2.26 3.94
N ALA A 290 -3.22 1.52 3.71
CA ALA A 290 -3.07 0.12 4.11
C ALA A 290 -1.84 0.01 5.01
N TYR A 291 -2.07 0.01 6.32
CA TYR A 291 -1.03 0.04 7.34
C TYR A 291 -0.08 1.23 7.18
N ASN A 292 1.17 0.98 6.76
CA ASN A 292 2.20 1.99 6.63
C ASN A 292 2.39 2.49 5.19
N ARG A 293 1.48 2.11 4.29
CA ARG A 293 1.44 2.55 2.89
C ARG A 293 0.15 3.31 2.63
N GLY A 294 0.19 4.24 1.69
CA GLY A 294 -0.99 4.97 1.23
C GLY A 294 -0.95 5.21 -0.27
N LEU A 295 -2.11 5.42 -0.85
CA LEU A 295 -2.31 5.63 -2.27
C LEU A 295 -3.41 6.66 -2.53
N PHE A 296 -3.15 7.56 -3.47
CA PHE A 296 -4.11 8.48 -4.03
C PHE A 296 -3.86 8.63 -5.54
N VAL A 297 -4.93 8.66 -6.31
CA VAL A 297 -4.88 8.85 -7.76
C VAL A 297 -5.45 10.22 -8.09
N ASN A 298 -4.57 11.15 -8.48
CA ASN A 298 -4.93 12.51 -8.81
C ASN A 298 -5.32 12.63 -10.29
N TYR A 299 -6.62 12.70 -10.54
CA TYR A 299 -7.19 12.99 -11.86
C TYR A 299 -7.90 14.35 -11.86
N SER A 300 -7.12 15.42 -12.04
CA SER A 300 -7.61 16.81 -11.89
C SER A 300 -8.57 17.27 -12.99
N SER A 301 -8.59 16.61 -14.15
CA SER A 301 -9.43 17.02 -15.29
C SER A 301 -10.93 16.80 -15.07
N ASN A 302 -11.32 15.90 -14.15
CA ASN A 302 -12.72 15.62 -13.85
C ASN A 302 -12.85 15.06 -12.43
N PHE A 303 -13.39 15.87 -11.52
CA PHE A 303 -13.53 15.50 -10.11
C PHE A 303 -14.46 14.29 -9.88
N LYS A 304 -15.50 14.11 -10.71
CA LYS A 304 -16.39 12.93 -10.63
C LYS A 304 -15.61 11.64 -10.88
N ASN A 305 -14.75 11.61 -11.90
CA ASN A 305 -13.91 10.45 -12.20
C ASN A 305 -12.85 10.25 -11.11
N LEU A 306 -12.30 11.33 -10.54
CA LEU A 306 -11.37 11.27 -9.40
C LEU A 306 -12.02 10.57 -8.19
N ILE A 307 -13.27 10.92 -7.85
CA ILE A 307 -14.04 10.27 -6.79
C ILE A 307 -14.18 8.77 -7.08
N GLU A 308 -14.65 8.43 -8.28
CA GLU A 308 -14.92 7.04 -8.67
C GLU A 308 -13.66 6.17 -8.59
N ILE A 309 -12.55 6.63 -9.19
CA ILE A 309 -11.28 5.88 -9.19
C ILE A 309 -10.78 5.65 -7.77
N ASN A 310 -10.74 6.68 -6.93
CA ASN A 310 -10.21 6.54 -5.58
C ASN A 310 -11.11 5.71 -4.67
N ASN A 311 -12.44 5.77 -4.84
CA ASN A 311 -13.35 4.94 -4.06
C ASN A 311 -13.28 3.46 -4.47
N ASN A 312 -13.16 3.15 -5.76
CA ASN A 312 -12.95 1.77 -6.21
C ASN A 312 -11.63 1.20 -5.67
N ILE A 313 -10.54 1.97 -5.75
CA ILE A 313 -9.24 1.59 -5.16
C ILE A 313 -9.39 1.34 -3.65
N LYS A 314 -10.11 2.21 -2.95
CA LYS A 314 -10.35 2.08 -1.51
C LYS A 314 -11.04 0.77 -1.19
N GLU A 315 -12.14 0.46 -1.88
CA GLU A 315 -12.85 -0.81 -1.71
C GLU A 315 -11.97 -2.02 -1.97
N ASP A 316 -11.19 -2.02 -3.05
CA ASP A 316 -10.33 -3.13 -3.43
C ASP A 316 -9.21 -3.37 -2.41
N VAL A 317 -8.58 -2.30 -1.93
CA VAL A 317 -7.57 -2.39 -0.88
C VAL A 317 -8.17 -3.00 0.39
N PHE A 318 -9.38 -2.59 0.80
CA PHE A 318 -9.99 -3.10 2.02
C PHE A 318 -10.56 -4.52 1.88
N LYS A 319 -11.07 -4.91 0.70
CA LYS A 319 -11.46 -6.31 0.40
C LYS A 319 -10.28 -7.28 0.56
N GLU A 320 -9.06 -6.80 0.35
CA GLU A 320 -7.85 -7.62 0.39
C GLU A 320 -6.89 -7.30 1.53
N ILE A 321 -7.26 -6.42 2.47
CA ILE A 321 -6.36 -5.95 3.52
C ILE A 321 -5.85 -7.08 4.42
N ASN A 322 -6.67 -8.12 4.62
CA ASN A 322 -6.32 -9.32 5.40
C ASN A 322 -5.46 -10.32 4.62
N LYS A 323 -5.28 -10.15 3.30
CA LYS A 323 -4.49 -11.04 2.44
C LYS A 323 -3.04 -10.56 2.26
N ASN A 324 -2.63 -9.50 2.96
CA ASN A 324 -1.36 -8.78 2.73
C ASN A 324 -1.19 -8.34 1.27
N THR A 325 -2.29 -8.07 0.56
CA THR A 325 -2.19 -7.72 -0.86
C THR A 325 -1.54 -6.36 -1.05
N SER A 326 -0.71 -6.27 -2.08
CA SER A 326 -0.02 -5.05 -2.51
C SER A 326 -0.97 -3.92 -2.86
N ILE A 327 -0.64 -2.69 -2.47
CA ILE A 327 -1.31 -1.47 -2.96
C ILE A 327 -1.30 -1.35 -4.49
N TYR A 328 -0.32 -1.95 -5.18
CA TYR A 328 -0.26 -1.94 -6.64
C TYR A 328 -1.35 -2.80 -7.28
N TYR A 329 -1.84 -3.81 -6.57
CA TYR A 329 -2.87 -4.68 -7.08
C TYR A 329 -4.20 -3.95 -7.26
N ALA A 330 -4.58 -3.11 -6.31
CA ALA A 330 -5.78 -2.28 -6.44
C ALA A 330 -5.70 -1.39 -7.69
N ILE A 331 -4.52 -0.81 -7.97
CA ILE A 331 -4.30 -0.02 -9.18
C ILE A 331 -4.43 -0.91 -10.43
N GLN A 332 -3.73 -2.06 -10.48
CA GLN A 332 -3.80 -2.99 -11.61
C GLN A 332 -5.25 -3.42 -11.90
N LYS A 333 -5.99 -3.83 -10.87
CA LYS A 333 -7.37 -4.28 -10.99
C LYS A 333 -8.29 -3.19 -11.57
N ASN A 334 -8.13 -1.95 -11.10
CA ASN A 334 -8.88 -0.81 -11.63
C ASN A 334 -8.53 -0.51 -13.11
N MET A 335 -7.30 -0.81 -13.56
CA MET A 335 -6.95 -0.72 -14.98
C MET A 335 -7.58 -1.85 -15.80
N ASP A 336 -7.57 -3.08 -15.28
CA ASP A 336 -8.14 -4.26 -15.94
C ASP A 336 -9.67 -4.08 -16.15
N GLU A 337 -10.39 -3.56 -15.14
CA GLU A 337 -11.85 -3.35 -15.15
C GLU A 337 -12.32 -2.18 -16.03
N LYS A 338 -11.46 -1.19 -16.30
CA LYS A 338 -11.78 0.00 -17.12
C LYS A 338 -11.41 -0.14 -18.60
N SER A 339 -11.27 -1.38 -19.09
CA SER A 339 -10.83 -1.71 -20.46
C SER A 339 -11.90 -1.50 -21.56
N ASN A 340 -12.90 -0.64 -21.35
CA ASN A 340 -13.76 -0.14 -22.43
C ASN A 340 -13.03 0.98 -23.22
N GLU A 341 -13.14 0.95 -24.54
CA GLU A 341 -12.31 1.73 -25.47
C GLU A 341 -12.42 3.26 -25.30
N ASP A 342 -13.53 3.77 -24.75
CA ASP A 342 -13.76 5.20 -24.55
C ASP A 342 -12.93 5.81 -23.38
N MET A 343 -12.48 5.01 -22.40
CA MET A 343 -11.70 5.50 -21.24
C MET A 343 -10.18 5.40 -21.39
N LYS A 344 -9.66 4.75 -22.45
CA LYS A 344 -8.21 4.64 -22.73
C LYS A 344 -7.52 6.01 -22.88
N TYR A 345 -8.28 7.07 -23.17
CA TYR A 345 -7.79 8.44 -23.32
C TYR A 345 -7.92 9.27 -22.03
N GLU A 346 -8.75 8.86 -21.06
CA GLU A 346 -8.98 9.63 -19.82
C GLU A 346 -7.93 9.35 -18.74
N LEU A 347 -7.31 8.16 -18.70
CA LEU A 347 -6.32 7.83 -17.66
C LEU A 347 -4.86 8.14 -18.05
N SER A 348 -4.59 8.65 -19.26
CA SER A 348 -3.24 9.10 -19.59
C SER A 348 -2.86 10.35 -18.79
N ASP A 349 -1.64 10.37 -18.27
CA ASP A 349 -1.08 11.48 -17.47
C ASP A 349 -1.70 11.64 -16.08
N VAL A 350 -2.35 10.59 -15.58
CA VAL A 350 -2.81 10.53 -14.19
C VAL A 350 -1.63 10.46 -13.24
N GLN A 351 -1.63 11.35 -12.25
CA GLN A 351 -0.60 11.36 -11.22
C GLN A 351 -0.99 10.41 -10.07
N ILE A 352 -0.15 9.43 -9.81
CA ILE A 352 -0.26 8.51 -8.69
C ILE A 352 0.63 9.03 -7.56
N VAL A 353 0.02 9.28 -6.41
CA VAL A 353 0.71 9.69 -5.19
C VAL A 353 0.75 8.51 -4.23
N ARG A 354 1.96 8.01 -3.97
CA ARG A 354 2.21 6.93 -3.01
C ARG A 354 2.79 7.50 -1.74
N PHE A 355 2.32 6.97 -0.62
CA PHE A 355 2.80 7.32 0.71
C PHE A 355 3.44 6.09 1.35
N PHE A 356 4.55 6.31 2.07
CA PHE A 356 5.16 5.32 2.94
C PHE A 356 5.58 5.94 4.26
N ARG A 357 5.27 5.25 5.37
CA ARG A 357 5.74 5.58 6.71
C ARG A 357 6.64 4.48 7.25
N ASN A 358 7.84 4.85 7.67
CA ASN A 358 8.64 3.97 8.52
C ASN A 358 8.10 4.07 9.95
N ILE A 359 7.62 2.96 10.50
CA ILE A 359 7.01 2.94 11.84
C ILE A 359 8.08 3.20 12.92
N ASP A 360 9.32 2.73 12.73
CA ASP A 360 10.37 2.81 13.75
C ASP A 360 10.97 4.21 13.85
N SER A 361 11.26 4.85 12.72
CA SER A 361 11.82 6.20 12.67
C SER A 361 10.76 7.30 12.58
N ASP A 362 9.50 6.93 12.44
CA ASP A 362 8.37 7.82 12.14
C ASP A 362 8.58 8.68 10.88
N GLN A 363 9.51 8.32 9.99
CA GLN A 363 9.77 9.07 8.76
C GLN A 363 8.68 8.81 7.72
N VAL A 364 8.20 9.87 7.08
CA VAL A 364 7.26 9.82 5.96
C VAL A 364 8.00 10.07 4.64
N LYS A 365 7.55 9.41 3.58
CA LYS A 365 8.01 9.66 2.21
C LYS A 365 6.82 9.63 1.26
N TYR A 366 6.79 10.61 0.37
CA TYR A 366 5.90 10.64 -0.79
C TYR A 366 6.67 10.26 -2.05
N SER A 367 6.06 9.45 -2.90
CA SER A 367 6.55 9.16 -4.24
C SER A 367 5.48 9.55 -5.26
N PHE A 368 5.90 10.27 -6.28
CA PHE A 368 5.03 10.77 -7.34
C PHE A 368 5.36 10.04 -8.63
N ASN A 369 4.35 9.45 -9.26
CA ASN A 369 4.49 8.74 -10.52
C ASN A 369 3.44 9.23 -11.49
N ILE A 370 3.80 9.36 -12.76
CA ILE A 370 2.83 9.63 -13.82
C ILE A 370 2.56 8.30 -14.50
N LEU A 371 1.31 7.87 -14.48
CA LEU A 371 0.89 6.67 -15.19
C LEU A 371 0.75 6.99 -16.68
N ASN A 372 1.85 6.81 -17.41
CA ASN A 372 1.88 7.04 -18.85
C ASN A 372 1.25 5.87 -19.63
N ARG A 373 0.93 6.12 -20.91
CA ARG A 373 0.33 5.12 -21.81
C ARG A 373 1.20 3.86 -22.00
N PRO A 374 2.53 3.96 -22.18
CA PRO A 374 3.40 2.77 -22.24
C PRO A 374 3.22 1.82 -21.06
N ILE A 375 3.26 2.33 -19.83
CA ILE A 375 3.10 1.49 -18.63
C ILE A 375 1.72 0.84 -18.57
N GLN A 376 0.65 1.56 -18.92
CA GLN A 376 -0.70 0.98 -18.98
C GLN A 376 -0.77 -0.17 -19.97
N ARG A 377 -0.16 -0.03 -21.15
CA ARG A 377 -0.12 -1.11 -22.16
C ARG A 377 0.62 -2.33 -21.64
N VAL A 378 1.75 -2.14 -20.97
CA VAL A 378 2.52 -3.25 -20.36
C VAL A 378 1.68 -3.98 -19.31
N ILE A 379 1.00 -3.24 -18.42
CA ILE A 379 0.15 -3.83 -17.37
C ILE A 379 -0.98 -4.65 -17.99
N ASN A 380 -1.65 -4.11 -19.01
CA ASN A 380 -2.77 -4.78 -19.68
C ASN A 380 -2.30 -6.01 -20.46
N GLU A 381 -1.24 -5.90 -21.29
CA GLU A 381 -0.67 -7.01 -22.06
C GLU A 381 -0.16 -8.12 -21.13
N CYS A 382 0.47 -7.74 -20.02
CA CYS A 382 1.10 -8.69 -19.10
C CYS A 382 0.25 -9.01 -17.87
N SER A 383 -1.06 -8.74 -17.87
CA SER A 383 -1.91 -8.91 -16.68
C SER A 383 -1.88 -10.35 -16.12
N GLY A 384 -1.87 -11.35 -17.02
CA GLY A 384 -1.69 -12.75 -16.66
C GLY A 384 -0.34 -13.06 -16.01
N SER A 385 0.77 -12.54 -16.56
CA SER A 385 2.11 -12.69 -15.99
C SER A 385 2.24 -12.00 -14.64
N LEU A 386 1.66 -10.81 -14.50
CA LEU A 386 1.60 -10.06 -13.24
C LEU A 386 0.81 -10.84 -12.17
N LYS A 387 -0.33 -11.44 -12.53
CA LYS A 387 -1.11 -12.32 -11.64
C LYS A 387 -0.30 -13.54 -11.20
N PHE A 388 0.45 -14.14 -12.12
CA PHE A 388 1.25 -15.34 -11.85
C PHE A 388 2.36 -15.09 -10.82
N ILE A 389 2.98 -13.91 -10.82
CA ILE A 389 4.11 -13.58 -9.92
C ILE A 389 3.70 -13.05 -8.55
N ARG A 390 2.40 -12.93 -8.23
CA ARG A 390 1.92 -12.32 -6.97
C ARG A 390 2.44 -12.99 -5.70
N GLY A 391 2.46 -14.33 -5.70
CA GLY A 391 2.91 -15.12 -4.55
C GLY A 391 4.43 -15.31 -4.48
N ALA A 392 5.18 -14.85 -5.50
CA ALA A 392 6.61 -15.09 -5.59
C ALA A 392 7.40 -14.16 -4.67
N TYR A 393 8.32 -14.73 -3.87
CA TYR A 393 9.23 -13.96 -3.03
C TYR A 393 10.58 -14.67 -2.78
N PHE A 394 11.58 -13.91 -2.32
CA PHE A 394 12.80 -14.42 -1.69
C PHE A 394 13.11 -13.68 -0.39
N GLU A 395 13.91 -14.30 0.48
CA GLU A 395 14.37 -13.66 1.71
C GLU A 395 15.71 -12.92 1.52
N GLU A 396 15.70 -11.61 1.74
CA GLU A 396 16.91 -10.77 1.79
C GLU A 396 17.10 -10.28 3.24
N GLY A 397 18.06 -10.88 3.94
CA GLY A 397 18.25 -10.67 5.38
C GLY A 397 17.11 -11.27 6.20
N LYS A 398 16.35 -10.43 6.91
CA LYS A 398 15.16 -10.82 7.70
C LYS A 398 13.83 -10.41 7.04
N LYS A 399 13.87 -10.01 5.77
CA LYS A 399 12.70 -9.46 5.05
C LYS A 399 12.37 -10.30 3.82
N ASN A 400 11.09 -10.49 3.58
CA ASN A 400 10.58 -11.07 2.34
C ASN A 400 10.49 -9.98 1.26
N VAL A 401 11.18 -10.19 0.15
CA VAL A 401 11.09 -9.36 -1.05
C VAL A 401 10.10 -10.00 -2.01
N TYR A 402 8.92 -9.40 -2.16
CA TYR A 402 7.86 -9.89 -3.04
C TYR A 402 8.09 -9.40 -4.48
N VAL A 403 8.21 -10.33 -5.41
CA VAL A 403 8.59 -10.07 -6.81
C VAL A 403 7.59 -9.14 -7.51
N TYR A 404 6.30 -9.40 -7.35
CA TYR A 404 5.24 -8.54 -7.88
C TYR A 404 5.38 -7.07 -7.45
N ASN A 405 5.74 -6.83 -6.19
CA ASN A 405 5.88 -5.48 -5.67
C ASN A 405 7.06 -4.74 -6.28
N GLU A 406 8.18 -5.43 -6.47
CA GLU A 406 9.38 -4.87 -7.10
C GLU A 406 9.14 -4.56 -8.58
N VAL A 407 8.53 -5.50 -9.31
CA VAL A 407 8.20 -5.33 -10.74
C VAL A 407 7.24 -4.16 -10.93
N MET A 408 6.13 -4.11 -10.20
CA MET A 408 5.20 -2.98 -10.30
C MET A 408 5.88 -1.65 -9.91
N ASN A 409 6.69 -1.65 -8.84
CA ASN A 409 7.42 -0.44 -8.45
C ASN A 409 8.35 0.06 -9.56
N ASN A 410 9.08 -0.84 -10.23
CA ASN A 410 9.95 -0.50 -11.34
C ASN A 410 9.16 0.07 -12.53
N LEU A 411 8.05 -0.58 -12.91
CA LEU A 411 7.15 -0.08 -13.95
C LEU A 411 6.65 1.34 -13.63
N PHE A 412 6.12 1.60 -12.44
CA PHE A 412 5.66 2.94 -12.05
C PHE A 412 6.79 3.98 -12.03
N ASN A 413 8.03 3.56 -11.79
CA ASN A 413 9.22 4.43 -11.79
C ASN A 413 9.90 4.53 -13.17
N ASN A 414 9.33 3.94 -14.23
CA ASN A 414 9.96 3.81 -15.55
C ASN A 414 11.36 3.19 -15.48
N GLN A 415 11.49 2.10 -14.74
CA GLN A 415 12.71 1.33 -14.58
C GLN A 415 12.55 -0.08 -15.17
N ASN A 416 13.63 -0.62 -15.73
CA ASN A 416 13.68 -2.01 -16.17
C ASN A 416 13.88 -2.97 -14.98
N ASP A 417 13.55 -4.24 -15.21
CA ASP A 417 13.58 -5.29 -14.20
C ASP A 417 14.85 -6.15 -14.20
N PHE A 418 15.92 -5.75 -14.92
CA PHE A 418 17.14 -6.57 -14.99
C PHE A 418 17.75 -6.87 -13.62
N LEU A 419 17.67 -5.92 -12.68
CA LEU A 419 18.18 -6.12 -11.32
C LEU A 419 17.39 -7.19 -10.57
N ILE A 420 16.05 -7.15 -10.62
CA ILE A 420 15.22 -8.13 -9.92
C ILE A 420 15.33 -9.51 -10.60
N ILE A 421 15.38 -9.58 -11.93
CA ILE A 421 15.63 -10.81 -12.69
C ILE A 421 16.97 -11.43 -12.26
N HIS A 422 18.03 -10.63 -12.22
CA HIS A 422 19.35 -11.09 -11.80
C HIS A 422 19.35 -11.58 -10.35
N LYS A 423 18.71 -10.86 -9.43
CA LYS A 423 18.56 -11.31 -8.03
C LYS A 423 17.82 -12.64 -7.94
N MET A 424 16.69 -12.80 -8.64
CA MET A 424 15.94 -14.06 -8.64
C MET A 424 16.79 -15.23 -9.15
N LEU A 425 17.55 -15.05 -10.22
CA LEU A 425 18.43 -16.11 -10.72
C LEU A 425 19.59 -16.41 -9.75
N HIS A 426 20.19 -15.38 -9.17
CA HIS A 426 21.27 -15.55 -8.19
C HIS A 426 20.80 -16.31 -6.95
N TYR A 427 19.70 -15.90 -6.32
CA TYR A 427 19.14 -16.55 -5.13
C TYR A 427 18.70 -17.99 -5.42
N LYS A 428 18.23 -18.29 -6.63
CA LYS A 428 17.92 -19.66 -7.05
C LYS A 428 19.15 -20.56 -7.08
N ILE A 429 20.34 -20.01 -7.33
CA ILE A 429 21.61 -20.75 -7.32
C ILE A 429 22.17 -20.85 -5.89
N SER A 430 22.18 -19.75 -5.15
CA SER A 430 22.93 -19.66 -3.88
C SER A 430 22.13 -19.97 -2.62
N ASN A 431 20.79 -19.85 -2.66
CA ASN A 431 19.93 -19.84 -1.45
C ASN A 431 18.54 -20.45 -1.73
N THR A 432 18.48 -21.67 -2.28
CA THR A 432 17.23 -22.33 -2.70
C THR A 432 16.14 -22.34 -1.63
N ASP A 433 16.50 -22.61 -0.38
CA ASP A 433 15.57 -22.77 0.74
C ASP A 433 14.89 -21.46 1.16
N LYS A 434 15.43 -20.33 0.68
CA LYS A 434 14.93 -18.97 0.94
C LYS A 434 14.16 -18.38 -0.24
N THR A 435 13.75 -19.23 -1.19
CA THR A 435 13.03 -18.80 -2.39
C THR A 435 11.69 -19.49 -2.50
N ARG A 436 10.65 -18.73 -2.86
CA ARG A 436 9.32 -19.26 -3.17
C ARG A 436 8.91 -18.86 -4.58
N TYR A 437 9.66 -19.32 -5.58
CA TYR A 437 9.34 -19.16 -7.00
C TYR A 437 10.03 -20.22 -7.87
N SER A 438 9.48 -20.44 -9.05
CA SER A 438 10.02 -21.35 -10.08
C SER A 438 10.72 -20.58 -11.21
N SER A 439 11.39 -21.29 -12.13
CA SER A 439 11.91 -20.65 -13.35
C SER A 439 10.80 -20.03 -14.19
N GLU A 440 9.58 -20.57 -14.17
CA GLU A 440 8.44 -19.98 -14.88
C GLU A 440 8.09 -18.59 -14.32
N HIS A 441 8.21 -18.38 -13.01
CA HIS A 441 8.02 -17.04 -12.43
C HIS A 441 9.07 -16.06 -12.97
N ILE A 442 10.34 -16.48 -13.07
CA ILE A 442 11.43 -15.66 -13.63
C ILE A 442 11.12 -15.33 -15.10
N GLN A 443 10.64 -16.30 -15.88
CA GLN A 443 10.27 -16.08 -17.27
C GLN A 443 9.14 -15.07 -17.42
N ASN A 444 8.14 -15.09 -16.53
CA ASN A 444 7.09 -14.08 -16.52
C ASN A 444 7.63 -12.67 -16.22
N VAL A 445 8.60 -12.53 -15.30
CA VAL A 445 9.28 -11.25 -15.07
C VAL A 445 10.08 -10.79 -16.30
N ILE A 446 10.78 -11.71 -16.99
CA ILE A 446 11.51 -11.40 -18.22
C ILE A 446 10.55 -10.95 -19.34
N ARG A 447 9.38 -11.59 -19.48
CA ARG A 447 8.33 -11.19 -20.43
C ARG A 447 7.81 -9.79 -20.14
N ILE A 448 7.52 -9.48 -18.88
CA ILE A 448 7.09 -8.14 -18.44
C ILE A 448 8.18 -7.10 -18.80
N ASN A 449 9.44 -7.39 -18.47
CA ASN A 449 10.56 -6.51 -18.82
C ASN A 449 10.71 -6.30 -20.33
N ASN A 450 10.52 -7.34 -21.13
CA ASN A 450 10.57 -7.26 -22.59
C ASN A 450 9.46 -6.35 -23.15
N SER A 451 8.21 -6.53 -22.68
CA SER A 451 7.09 -5.66 -23.03
C SER A 451 7.37 -4.21 -22.62
N TYR A 452 7.88 -4.00 -21.40
CA TYR A 452 8.28 -2.67 -20.93
C TYR A 452 9.29 -1.99 -21.87
N LEU A 453 10.42 -2.65 -22.15
CA LEU A 453 11.47 -2.10 -23.01
C LEU A 453 10.97 -1.80 -24.44
N ARG A 454 10.02 -2.60 -24.93
CA ARG A 454 9.37 -2.40 -26.24
C ARG A 454 8.45 -1.17 -26.21
N GLU A 455 7.54 -1.07 -25.25
CA GLU A 455 6.54 0.00 -25.18
C GLU A 455 7.16 1.38 -24.90
N VAL A 456 8.28 1.44 -24.15
CA VAL A 456 9.00 2.71 -23.93
C VAL A 456 10.01 3.05 -25.04
N GLY A 457 10.15 2.18 -26.06
CA GLY A 457 10.99 2.43 -27.23
C GLY A 457 12.49 2.20 -27.01
N TYR A 458 12.91 1.58 -25.90
CA TYR A 458 14.31 1.21 -25.68
C TYR A 458 14.77 0.02 -26.52
N MET A 459 13.83 -0.77 -27.04
CA MET A 459 14.12 -1.99 -27.77
C MET A 459 13.07 -2.23 -28.86
N ASN A 460 13.49 -2.49 -30.09
CA ASN A 460 12.58 -2.79 -31.19
C ASN A 460 12.38 -4.31 -31.32
N ASP A 461 11.37 -4.87 -30.67
CA ASP A 461 11.05 -6.30 -30.75
C ASP A 461 9.85 -6.58 -31.66
N LYS A 462 10.12 -6.78 -32.95
CA LYS A 462 9.12 -7.22 -33.94
C LYS A 462 8.68 -8.67 -33.77
N SER A 463 9.42 -9.47 -32.98
CA SER A 463 9.16 -10.89 -32.79
C SER A 463 8.14 -11.17 -31.70
N ASN A 464 7.68 -10.13 -31.00
CA ASN A 464 6.78 -10.20 -29.86
C ASN A 464 7.24 -11.21 -28.79
N GLY A 465 8.52 -11.16 -28.42
CA GLY A 465 9.11 -12.00 -27.39
C GLY A 465 9.40 -13.45 -27.81
N LYS A 466 9.23 -13.83 -29.08
CA LYS A 466 9.53 -15.20 -29.57
C LYS A 466 10.97 -15.63 -29.23
N TYR A 467 11.93 -14.72 -29.32
CA TYR A 467 13.33 -15.01 -28.99
C TYR A 467 13.54 -15.42 -27.52
N LEU A 468 12.68 -14.98 -26.59
CA LEU A 468 12.71 -15.42 -25.19
C LEU A 468 12.36 -16.90 -25.08
N TYR A 469 11.34 -17.33 -25.82
CA TYR A 469 10.91 -18.73 -25.83
C TYR A 469 12.04 -19.66 -26.33
N PHE A 470 12.66 -19.31 -27.46
CA PHE A 470 13.78 -20.09 -28.01
C PHE A 470 15.00 -20.07 -27.09
N SER A 471 15.32 -18.92 -26.50
CA SER A 471 16.41 -18.82 -25.52
C SER A 471 16.18 -19.74 -24.31
N ARG A 472 14.96 -19.77 -23.76
CA ARG A 472 14.59 -20.68 -22.67
C ARG A 472 14.75 -22.14 -23.08
N LEU A 473 14.21 -22.53 -24.23
CA LEU A 473 14.29 -23.91 -24.73
C LEU A 473 15.75 -24.35 -24.95
N SER A 474 16.59 -23.46 -25.49
CA SER A 474 18.02 -23.72 -25.66
C SER A 474 18.70 -24.01 -24.31
N GLY A 475 18.35 -23.25 -23.26
CA GLY A 475 18.83 -23.51 -21.91
C GLY A 475 18.34 -24.84 -21.32
N GLU A 476 17.07 -25.20 -21.56
CA GLU A 476 16.49 -26.48 -21.14
C GLU A 476 17.16 -27.67 -21.84
N LYS A 477 17.42 -27.55 -23.15
CA LYS A 477 18.15 -28.56 -23.93
C LYS A 477 19.55 -28.79 -23.38
N LEU A 478 20.30 -27.71 -23.10
CA LEU A 478 21.63 -27.82 -22.50
C LEU A 478 21.56 -28.53 -21.14
N ARG A 479 20.57 -28.18 -20.30
CA ARG A 479 20.37 -28.84 -19.01
C ARG A 479 20.11 -30.33 -19.16
N ASP A 480 19.26 -30.73 -20.10
CA ASP A 480 18.92 -32.13 -20.35
C ASP A 480 20.15 -32.95 -20.78
N SER A 481 21.04 -32.36 -21.56
CA SER A 481 22.30 -33.01 -21.95
C SER A 481 23.26 -33.14 -20.76
N TYR A 482 23.38 -32.12 -19.92
CA TYR A 482 24.12 -32.24 -18.64
C TYR A 482 23.50 -33.26 -17.68
N LYS A 483 22.17 -33.45 -17.72
CA LYS A 483 21.47 -34.48 -16.94
C LYS A 483 21.81 -35.88 -17.44
N LYS A 484 21.81 -36.12 -18.76
CA LYS A 484 22.23 -37.40 -19.36
C LYS A 484 23.68 -37.76 -18.99
N MET A 485 24.52 -36.76 -18.79
CA MET A 485 25.93 -36.91 -18.41
C MET A 485 26.18 -36.97 -16.89
N ASN A 486 25.14 -36.97 -16.04
CA ASN A 486 25.26 -36.88 -14.58
C ASN A 486 26.10 -35.67 -14.10
N ALA A 487 26.03 -34.55 -14.81
CA ALA A 487 26.87 -33.36 -14.59
C ALA A 487 26.06 -32.10 -14.21
N VAL A 488 24.78 -32.24 -13.84
CA VAL A 488 23.85 -31.12 -13.57
C VAL A 488 24.40 -30.12 -12.55
N GLU A 489 25.13 -30.58 -11.55
CA GLU A 489 25.72 -29.71 -10.52
C GLU A 489 26.70 -28.67 -11.09
N LYS A 490 27.36 -28.98 -12.21
CA LYS A 490 28.26 -28.06 -12.92
C LYS A 490 27.52 -26.84 -13.48
N LEU A 491 26.21 -26.96 -13.73
CA LEU A 491 25.39 -25.88 -14.28
C LEU A 491 25.29 -24.68 -13.33
N ASN A 492 25.37 -24.88 -12.01
CA ASN A 492 25.32 -23.78 -11.05
C ASN A 492 26.53 -22.84 -11.22
N GLY A 493 27.73 -23.40 -11.38
CA GLY A 493 28.95 -22.62 -11.63
C GLY A 493 28.95 -21.95 -13.00
N ILE A 494 28.39 -22.62 -14.02
CA ILE A 494 28.22 -22.06 -15.37
C ILE A 494 27.24 -20.88 -15.34
N ALA A 495 26.07 -21.07 -14.71
CA ALA A 495 25.04 -20.05 -14.53
C ALA A 495 25.60 -18.82 -13.80
N TYR A 496 26.39 -19.03 -12.75
CA TYR A 496 27.00 -17.92 -12.00
C TYR A 496 27.94 -17.07 -12.88
N ARG A 497 28.80 -17.71 -13.70
CA ARG A 497 29.66 -17.00 -14.66
C ARG A 497 28.85 -16.22 -15.70
N MET A 498 27.82 -16.85 -16.27
CA MET A 498 26.92 -16.21 -17.23
C MET A 498 26.16 -15.02 -16.61
N LEU A 499 25.66 -15.15 -15.38
CA LEU A 499 24.97 -14.07 -14.66
C LEU A 499 25.88 -12.87 -14.43
N ASN A 500 27.14 -13.10 -14.06
CA ASN A 500 28.11 -12.03 -13.88
C ASN A 500 28.43 -11.32 -15.20
N ALA A 501 28.57 -12.07 -16.29
CA ALA A 501 28.74 -11.51 -17.62
C ALA A 501 27.55 -10.63 -18.04
N LEU A 502 26.31 -11.06 -17.81
CA LEU A 502 25.11 -10.26 -18.09
C LEU A 502 25.00 -9.02 -17.20
N LYS A 503 25.43 -9.11 -15.93
CA LYS A 503 25.42 -7.98 -14.99
C LYS A 503 26.36 -6.86 -15.47
N THR A 504 27.51 -7.21 -16.01
CA THR A 504 28.51 -6.26 -16.55
C THR A 504 28.36 -6.01 -18.05
N SER A 505 27.29 -6.50 -18.67
CA SER A 505 27.02 -6.39 -20.11
C SER A 505 28.17 -6.92 -21.00
N ASN A 506 28.92 -7.92 -20.53
CA ASN A 506 30.03 -8.52 -21.27
C ASN A 506 29.56 -9.71 -22.12
N LYS A 507 29.14 -9.41 -23.36
CA LYS A 507 28.67 -10.41 -24.34
C LYS A 507 29.73 -11.48 -24.64
N HIS A 508 31.00 -11.09 -24.75
CA HIS A 508 32.09 -12.03 -25.05
C HIS A 508 32.27 -13.06 -23.94
N ALA A 509 32.28 -12.64 -22.67
CA ALA A 509 32.39 -13.55 -21.54
C ALA A 509 31.19 -14.49 -21.42
N PHE A 510 29.98 -14.01 -21.76
CA PHE A 510 28.79 -14.85 -21.80
C PHE A 510 28.93 -15.91 -22.90
N MET A 511 29.26 -15.51 -24.12
CA MET A 511 29.39 -16.42 -25.27
C MET A 511 30.54 -17.42 -25.08
N ASP A 512 31.68 -17.00 -24.55
CA ASP A 512 32.78 -17.92 -24.22
C ASP A 512 32.34 -18.99 -23.21
N THR A 513 31.56 -18.60 -22.20
CA THR A 513 30.99 -19.54 -21.24
C THR A 513 29.97 -20.49 -21.89
N LEU A 514 29.13 -19.97 -22.79
CA LEU A 514 28.14 -20.76 -23.53
C LEU A 514 28.81 -21.78 -24.45
N ILE A 515 29.78 -21.36 -25.25
CA ILE A 515 30.54 -22.22 -26.16
C ILE A 515 31.20 -23.37 -25.39
N LYS A 516 31.90 -23.06 -24.30
CA LYS A 516 32.54 -24.09 -23.47
C LYS A 516 31.54 -25.08 -22.88
N ALA A 517 30.38 -24.61 -22.45
CA ALA A 517 29.33 -25.48 -21.90
C ALA A 517 28.70 -26.36 -22.98
N SER A 518 28.39 -25.79 -24.14
CA SER A 518 27.84 -26.52 -25.30
C SER A 518 28.82 -27.55 -25.86
N MET A 519 30.12 -27.20 -25.98
CA MET A 519 31.16 -28.15 -26.40
C MET A 519 31.29 -29.33 -25.43
N TYR A 520 31.23 -29.07 -24.12
CA TYR A 520 31.27 -30.13 -23.12
C TYR A 520 30.08 -31.10 -23.27
N ALA A 521 28.89 -30.58 -23.58
CA ALA A 521 27.67 -31.37 -23.77
C ALA A 521 27.48 -31.92 -25.20
N ASN A 522 28.39 -31.61 -26.13
CA ASN A 522 28.24 -31.87 -27.57
C ASN A 522 26.89 -31.36 -28.13
N GLU A 523 26.52 -30.15 -27.74
CA GLU A 523 25.29 -29.47 -28.17
C GLU A 523 25.59 -28.33 -29.14
N GLU A 524 24.72 -28.15 -30.14
CA GLU A 524 24.75 -26.99 -31.03
C GLU A 524 24.22 -25.74 -30.29
N ILE A 525 24.81 -24.59 -30.60
CA ILE A 525 24.35 -23.30 -30.09
C ILE A 525 23.23 -22.79 -31.00
N ASP A 526 22.08 -22.49 -30.40
CA ASP A 526 20.90 -21.96 -31.08
C ASP A 526 21.18 -20.57 -31.69
N ASP A 527 20.61 -20.31 -32.86
CA ASP A 527 20.83 -19.08 -33.63
C ASP A 527 20.23 -17.83 -32.94
N VAL A 528 19.37 -18.02 -31.93
CA VAL A 528 18.81 -16.95 -31.10
C VAL A 528 19.86 -15.99 -30.54
N PHE A 529 21.06 -16.48 -30.21
CA PHE A 529 22.14 -15.62 -29.67
C PHE A 529 22.80 -14.77 -30.74
N SER A 530 22.94 -15.29 -31.96
CA SER A 530 23.42 -14.53 -33.12
C SER A 530 22.40 -13.45 -33.50
N ASN A 531 21.11 -13.80 -33.48
CA ASN A 531 20.01 -12.90 -33.83
C ASN A 531 19.78 -11.78 -32.81
N THR A 532 20.27 -11.94 -31.57
CA THR A 532 20.13 -10.93 -30.51
C THR A 532 21.42 -10.15 -30.24
N MET A 533 22.54 -10.54 -30.85
CA MET A 533 23.87 -9.97 -30.57
C MET A 533 24.00 -8.48 -30.90
N GLU A 534 23.23 -7.96 -31.85
CA GLU A 534 23.32 -6.55 -32.26
C GLU A 534 22.68 -5.58 -31.24
N ASP A 535 21.78 -6.06 -30.39
CA ASP A 535 21.03 -5.26 -29.43
C ASP A 535 21.35 -5.72 -28.00
N ASP A 536 22.05 -4.87 -27.24
CA ASP A 536 22.49 -5.17 -25.87
C ASP A 536 21.34 -5.59 -24.95
N LEU A 537 20.16 -4.97 -25.08
CA LEU A 537 19.01 -5.23 -24.21
C LEU A 537 18.32 -6.54 -24.60
N LYS A 538 18.16 -6.81 -25.90
CA LYS A 538 17.66 -8.11 -26.40
C LYS A 538 18.58 -9.24 -25.98
N PHE A 539 19.89 -9.08 -26.20
CA PHE A 539 20.87 -10.09 -25.80
C PHE A 539 20.78 -10.38 -24.30
N LYS A 540 20.61 -9.33 -23.49
CA LYS A 540 20.49 -9.48 -22.03
C LYS A 540 19.22 -10.22 -21.62
N ASN A 541 18.08 -9.89 -22.22
CA ASN A 541 16.82 -10.62 -22.03
C ASN A 541 16.93 -12.09 -22.47
N ALA A 542 17.54 -12.35 -23.64
CA ALA A 542 17.81 -13.69 -24.17
C ALA A 542 18.68 -14.49 -23.20
N GLY A 543 19.80 -13.90 -22.75
CA GLY A 543 20.72 -14.52 -21.80
C GLY A 543 20.06 -14.85 -20.47
N TYR A 544 19.27 -13.94 -19.89
CA TYR A 544 18.53 -14.26 -18.66
C TYR A 544 17.49 -15.36 -18.87
N SER A 545 16.79 -15.36 -20.02
CA SER A 545 15.80 -16.39 -20.34
C SER A 545 16.45 -17.77 -20.52
N PHE A 546 17.62 -17.82 -21.16
CA PHE A 546 18.44 -19.02 -21.27
C PHE A 546 18.85 -19.58 -19.92
N ILE A 547 19.39 -18.73 -19.02
CA ILE A 547 19.80 -19.18 -17.68
C ILE A 547 18.58 -19.68 -16.89
N ALA A 548 17.43 -19.01 -17.00
CA ALA A 548 16.20 -19.45 -16.34
C ALA A 548 15.73 -20.84 -16.83
N GLY A 549 15.83 -21.12 -18.13
CA GLY A 549 15.57 -22.45 -18.70
C GLY A 549 16.58 -23.50 -18.22
N MET A 550 17.87 -23.15 -18.24
CA MET A 550 18.96 -24.01 -17.77
C MET A 550 18.86 -24.37 -16.27
N LEU A 551 18.29 -23.49 -15.45
CA LEU A 551 18.05 -23.73 -14.01
C LEU A 551 16.65 -24.28 -13.70
N GLY A 552 15.78 -24.43 -14.71
CA GLY A 552 14.42 -24.95 -14.55
C GLY A 552 14.38 -26.42 -14.17
N LYS A 553 13.36 -26.87 -13.45
CA LYS A 553 13.03 -28.31 -13.37
C LYS A 553 12.04 -28.61 -14.49
N GLN A 554 12.29 -29.66 -15.25
CA GLN A 554 11.36 -30.14 -16.27
C GLN A 554 10.05 -30.53 -15.58
N ASN A 555 8.93 -29.93 -15.99
CA ASN A 555 7.63 -30.51 -15.69
C ASN A 555 7.54 -31.80 -16.53
N ASN A 556 7.43 -32.95 -15.87
CA ASN A 556 7.00 -34.16 -16.55
C ASN A 556 5.52 -33.99 -16.90
N SER A 557 5.20 -33.26 -17.97
CA SER A 557 3.88 -33.37 -18.61
C SER A 557 3.84 -34.68 -19.40
N LYS A 558 3.66 -35.76 -18.66
CA LYS A 558 3.12 -37.04 -19.12
C LYS A 558 2.18 -37.48 -17.99
N ASN A 559 0.94 -37.00 -18.06
CA ASN A 559 -0.30 -37.56 -17.49
C ASN A 559 -1.37 -36.47 -17.27
N ASP A 560 -1.63 -35.62 -18.28
CA ASP A 560 -2.86 -34.80 -18.32
C ASP A 560 -3.46 -34.88 -19.74
N SER A 561 -3.52 -36.10 -20.27
CA SER A 561 -4.34 -36.45 -21.43
C SER A 561 -5.33 -37.52 -21.00
N GLU A 562 -6.21 -37.14 -20.08
CA GLU A 562 -7.55 -37.71 -19.87
C GLU A 562 -8.22 -36.87 -18.76
N ASP A 563 -9.47 -36.47 -19.00
CA ASP A 563 -10.36 -35.65 -18.17
C ASP A 563 -10.11 -34.13 -18.04
N ASN A 564 -10.58 -33.37 -19.03
CA ASN A 564 -11.93 -32.77 -18.93
C ASN A 564 -12.25 -32.01 -20.22
N GLY A 565 -13.20 -32.54 -20.99
CA GLY A 565 -13.98 -31.74 -21.93
C GLY A 565 -14.84 -30.74 -21.16
N GLY A 566 -14.78 -29.48 -21.57
CA GLY A 566 -15.59 -28.39 -21.05
C GLY A 566 -15.34 -27.15 -21.88
N GLU A 567 -16.39 -26.62 -22.48
CA GLU A 567 -16.40 -25.72 -23.64
C GLU A 567 -15.86 -24.30 -23.37
N ILE A 568 -15.22 -23.78 -24.43
CA ILE A 568 -14.97 -22.40 -24.92
C ILE A 568 -15.34 -21.23 -24.01
#